data_AF-A0A6C0LVG6-F1
#
_entry.id   AF-A0A6C0LVG6-F1
#
_cell.length_a   1.000
_cell.length_b   1.000
_cell.length_c   1.000
_cell.angle_alpha   90.00
_cell.angle_beta   90.00
_cell.angle_gamma   90.00
#
_symmetry.space_group_name_H-M   'P 1'
#
loop_
_entity.id
_entity.type
_entity.pdbx_description
1 polymer ?
#
loop_
_entity_poly.entity_id
_entity_poly.type
_entity_poly.pdbx_seq_one_letter_code
_entity_poly.pdbx_strand_id
1 'polypeptide(L)'
;MPNKTDETSQVSIEIWGNALWNAIHSLSFSHPVACEDTCNKKQGMHDFLKSLKQVIPCEECRGHYSAWFDENVKEGKNSAIFKSRDSLTTALVNLHNEVNTRTNKPQVSIDTVRAKYITASTKCPGNATTSSLGLSGENSNRNIIILISSVVVASVIAAGVVGYRKYKKS
;
A
#
# COMPACT_ATOMS: atom_id res chain seq x y z
N MET A 1 5.97 -4.58 58.11
CA MET A 1 6.23 -5.37 56.90
C MET A 1 5.71 -4.56 55.72
N PRO A 2 6.55 -4.07 54.80
CA PRO A 2 6.05 -3.28 53.69
C PRO A 2 5.19 -4.15 52.77
N ASN A 3 3.99 -3.65 52.49
CA ASN A 3 3.01 -4.20 51.56
C ASN A 3 3.63 -4.23 50.16
N LYS A 4 3.93 -5.41 49.64
CA LYS A 4 4.47 -5.59 48.29
C LYS A 4 3.27 -5.57 47.33
N THR A 5 2.82 -4.38 46.96
CA THR A 5 2.00 -4.22 45.76
C THR A 5 2.92 -4.54 44.59
N ASP A 6 2.81 -5.77 44.09
CA ASP A 6 3.55 -6.25 42.94
C ASP A 6 3.18 -5.40 41.72
N GLU A 7 4.19 -4.68 41.24
CA GLU A 7 4.14 -3.64 40.23
C GLU A 7 4.27 -4.28 38.84
N THR A 8 3.22 -4.98 38.39
CA THR A 8 3.09 -5.32 36.96
C THR A 8 1.64 -5.13 36.52
N SER A 9 1.22 -3.89 36.32
CA SER A 9 -0.06 -3.58 35.67
C SER A 9 0.02 -3.97 34.18
N GLN A 10 -0.20 -5.24 33.88
CA GLN A 10 -0.29 -5.73 32.50
C GLN A 10 -1.66 -5.32 31.92
N VAL A 11 -1.64 -4.63 30.78
CA VAL A 11 -2.86 -4.32 30.03
C VAL A 11 -3.55 -5.64 29.65
N SER A 12 -4.87 -5.73 29.88
CA SER A 12 -5.62 -6.95 29.58
C SER A 12 -5.54 -7.33 28.09
N ILE A 13 -5.57 -8.63 27.81
CA ILE A 13 -5.52 -9.19 26.44
C ILE A 13 -6.65 -8.64 25.57
N GLU A 14 -7.82 -8.40 26.15
CA GLU A 14 -8.95 -7.84 25.43
C GLU A 14 -8.69 -6.42 24.94
N ILE A 15 -7.99 -5.59 25.72
CA ILE A 15 -7.69 -4.21 25.34
C ILE A 15 -6.64 -4.18 24.23
N TRP A 16 -5.44 -4.74 24.48
CA TRP A 16 -4.37 -4.66 23.49
C TRP A 16 -4.60 -5.57 22.29
N GLY A 17 -5.22 -6.73 22.49
CA GLY A 17 -5.48 -7.71 21.44
C GLY A 17 -6.50 -7.21 20.43
N ASN A 18 -7.62 -6.63 20.89
CA ASN A 18 -8.62 -6.04 19.99
C ASN A 18 -8.04 -4.86 19.21
N ALA A 19 -7.23 -4.01 19.87
CA ALA A 19 -6.55 -2.91 19.20
C ALA A 19 -5.58 -3.39 18.11
N LEU A 20 -4.77 -4.39 18.42
CA LEU A 20 -3.83 -4.98 17.47
C LEU A 20 -4.55 -5.61 16.26
N TRP A 21 -5.61 -6.39 16.48
CA TRP A 21 -6.40 -6.95 15.38
C TRP A 21 -7.04 -5.88 14.52
N ASN A 22 -7.59 -4.82 15.12
CA ASN A 22 -8.13 -3.69 14.36
C ASN A 22 -7.07 -3.03 13.49
N ALA A 23 -5.84 -2.86 14.00
CA ALA A 23 -4.72 -2.31 13.22
C ALA A 23 -4.33 -3.24 12.07
N ILE A 24 -4.13 -4.53 12.33
CA ILE A 24 -3.76 -5.54 11.32
C ILE A 24 -4.78 -5.57 10.18
N HIS A 25 -6.08 -5.67 10.51
CA HIS A 25 -7.14 -5.72 9.50
C HIS A 25 -7.26 -4.39 8.74
N SER A 26 -7.23 -3.25 9.44
CA SER A 26 -7.28 -1.94 8.76
C SER A 26 -6.14 -1.77 7.76
N LEU A 27 -4.92 -2.14 8.14
CA LEU A 27 -3.75 -2.04 7.28
C LEU A 27 -3.80 -3.03 6.11
N SER A 28 -4.31 -4.24 6.31
CA SER A 28 -4.42 -5.25 5.25
C SER A 28 -5.47 -4.87 4.21
N PHE A 29 -6.67 -4.44 4.63
CA PHE A 29 -7.72 -3.97 3.71
C PHE A 29 -7.33 -2.69 2.97
N SER A 30 -6.46 -1.85 3.57
CA SER A 30 -5.94 -0.64 2.93
C SER A 30 -4.70 -0.89 2.06
N HIS A 31 -4.16 -2.12 2.01
CA HIS A 31 -2.94 -2.41 1.28
C HIS A 31 -3.12 -2.10 -0.22
N PRO A 32 -2.24 -1.31 -0.87
CA PRO A 32 -2.48 -0.83 -2.23
C PRO A 32 -2.27 -1.91 -3.29
N VAL A 33 -3.28 -2.13 -4.15
CA VAL A 33 -3.23 -3.06 -5.30
C VAL A 33 -2.26 -2.58 -6.40
N ALA A 34 -2.20 -1.27 -6.66
CA ALA A 34 -1.27 -0.73 -7.67
C ALA A 34 0.22 -0.81 -7.26
N CYS A 35 0.52 -1.24 -6.03
CA CYS A 35 1.89 -1.42 -5.55
C CYS A 35 2.40 -2.86 -5.68
N GLU A 36 1.67 -3.74 -6.36
CA GLU A 36 2.02 -5.16 -6.57
C GLU A 36 3.42 -5.35 -7.19
N ASP A 37 3.88 -4.38 -8.00
CA ASP A 37 5.14 -4.54 -8.74
C ASP A 37 6.31 -3.63 -8.31
N THR A 38 6.14 -2.63 -7.43
CA THR A 38 7.17 -1.56 -7.32
C THR A 38 7.56 -0.96 -5.95
N CYS A 39 7.04 -1.36 -4.78
CA CYS A 39 7.20 -0.47 -3.60
C CYS A 39 7.61 -1.06 -2.24
N ASN A 40 8.39 -0.23 -1.51
CA ASN A 40 8.72 -0.28 -0.08
C ASN A 40 7.53 -0.61 0.85
N LYS A 41 6.28 -0.41 0.42
CA LYS A 41 5.09 -0.74 1.20
C LYS A 41 4.93 -2.24 1.47
N LYS A 42 5.31 -3.10 0.52
CA LYS A 42 5.31 -4.56 0.71
C LYS A 42 6.31 -4.96 1.78
N GLN A 43 7.49 -4.35 1.73
CA GLN A 43 8.53 -4.50 2.76
C GLN A 43 8.04 -3.98 4.12
N GLY A 44 7.41 -2.81 4.18
CA GLY A 44 6.87 -2.25 5.41
C GLY A 44 5.79 -3.12 6.05
N MET A 45 4.88 -3.70 5.26
CA MET A 45 3.89 -4.65 5.77
C MET A 45 4.56 -5.94 6.27
N HIS A 46 5.54 -6.47 5.52
CA HIS A 46 6.33 -7.60 5.97
C HIS A 46 7.03 -7.31 7.30
N ASP A 47 7.70 -6.17 7.44
CA ASP A 47 8.46 -5.81 8.65
C ASP A 47 7.52 -5.54 9.84
N PHE A 48 6.37 -4.92 9.59
CA PHE A 48 5.31 -4.76 10.58
C PHE A 48 4.87 -6.13 11.11
N LEU A 49 4.48 -7.06 10.25
CA LEU A 49 4.09 -8.41 10.65
C LEU A 49 5.25 -9.14 11.36
N LYS A 50 6.48 -9.05 10.84
CA LYS A 50 7.66 -9.65 11.46
C LYS A 50 7.89 -9.15 12.89
N SER A 51 7.65 -7.87 13.15
CA SER A 51 7.82 -7.27 14.48
C SER A 51 6.88 -7.88 15.53
N LEU A 52 5.70 -8.36 15.12
CA LEU A 52 4.72 -8.97 16.01
C LEU A 52 5.23 -10.25 16.68
N LYS A 53 6.21 -10.94 16.06
CA LYS A 53 6.93 -12.06 16.68
C LYS A 53 7.66 -11.67 17.97
N GLN A 54 7.91 -10.38 18.20
CA GLN A 54 8.65 -9.86 19.34
C GLN A 54 7.74 -9.09 20.30
N VAL A 55 6.85 -8.25 19.77
CA VAL A 55 6.09 -7.27 20.57
C VAL A 55 4.79 -7.80 21.18
N ILE A 56 4.27 -8.96 20.72
CA ILE A 56 3.09 -9.57 21.35
C ILE A 56 3.46 -9.97 22.80
N PRO A 57 2.76 -9.45 23.84
CA PRO A 57 3.16 -9.62 25.24
C PRO A 57 2.77 -10.99 25.81
N CYS A 58 1.76 -11.63 25.24
CA CYS A 58 1.33 -12.99 25.61
C CYS A 58 2.25 -14.04 24.99
N GLU A 59 2.94 -14.82 25.81
CA GLU A 59 3.94 -15.80 25.35
C GLU A 59 3.34 -16.87 24.42
N GLU A 60 2.23 -17.50 24.80
CA GLU A 60 1.57 -18.50 23.97
C GLU A 60 1.04 -17.91 22.65
N CYS A 61 0.49 -16.70 22.72
CA CYS A 61 0.00 -15.97 21.55
C CYS A 61 1.15 -15.66 20.58
N ARG A 62 2.29 -15.22 21.11
CA ARG A 62 3.50 -14.92 20.34
C ARG A 62 4.10 -16.18 19.72
N GLY A 63 4.11 -17.30 20.46
CA GLY A 63 4.54 -18.59 19.94
C GLY A 63 3.68 -19.07 18.76
N HIS A 64 2.36 -19.00 18.91
CA HIS A 64 1.41 -19.32 17.83
C HIS A 64 1.61 -18.42 16.61
N TYR A 65 1.65 -17.11 16.82
CA TYR A 65 1.88 -16.16 15.73
C TYR A 65 3.20 -16.39 15.02
N SER A 66 4.27 -16.67 15.77
CA SER A 66 5.59 -16.91 15.21
C SER A 66 5.63 -18.14 14.32
N ALA A 67 4.99 -19.23 14.73
CA ALA A 67 4.87 -20.44 13.92
C ALA A 67 4.09 -20.16 12.62
N TRP A 68 2.95 -19.48 12.71
CA TRP A 68 2.17 -19.07 11.54
C TRP A 68 3.00 -18.18 10.60
N PHE A 69 3.73 -17.21 11.13
CA PHE A 69 4.55 -16.29 10.33
C PHE A 69 5.64 -17.06 9.59
N ASP A 70 6.36 -17.94 10.28
CA ASP A 70 7.45 -18.72 9.68
C ASP A 70 6.95 -19.71 8.62
N GLU A 71 5.71 -20.19 8.75
CA GLU A 71 5.07 -21.04 7.75
C GLU A 71 4.61 -20.27 6.51
N ASN A 72 4.00 -19.09 6.69
CA ASN A 72 3.33 -18.35 5.63
C ASN A 72 4.21 -17.27 4.96
N VAL A 73 5.32 -16.89 5.60
CA VAL A 73 6.19 -15.76 5.21
C VAL A 73 7.63 -16.21 4.89
N LYS A 74 7.79 -17.44 4.40
CA LYS A 74 9.10 -18.07 4.09
C LYS A 74 9.98 -17.28 3.11
N GLU A 75 9.37 -16.59 2.16
CA GLU A 75 10.06 -15.83 1.10
C GLU A 75 10.11 -14.32 1.44
N GLY A 76 9.93 -13.99 2.72
CA GLY A 76 9.88 -12.62 3.20
C GLY A 76 8.77 -11.83 2.51
N LYS A 77 9.08 -10.61 2.04
CA LYS A 77 8.11 -9.79 1.30
C LYS A 77 7.61 -10.44 0.01
N ASN A 78 8.26 -11.48 -0.51
CA ASN A 78 7.83 -12.14 -1.75
C ASN A 78 6.84 -13.28 -1.55
N SER A 79 6.58 -13.67 -0.30
CA SER A 79 5.62 -14.72 0.03
C SER A 79 4.23 -14.48 -0.58
N ALA A 80 3.54 -15.59 -0.88
CA ALA A 80 2.23 -15.59 -1.55
C ALA A 80 1.18 -14.72 -0.87
N ILE A 81 1.23 -14.58 0.45
CA ILE A 81 0.29 -13.73 1.20
C ILE A 81 0.39 -12.26 0.79
N PHE A 82 1.55 -11.80 0.30
CA PHE A 82 1.76 -10.42 -0.13
C PHE A 82 1.55 -10.22 -1.64
N LYS A 83 1.02 -11.20 -2.37
CA LYS A 83 0.81 -11.13 -3.81
C LYS A 83 -0.21 -10.05 -4.20
N SER A 84 -1.24 -9.87 -3.40
CA SER A 84 -2.27 -8.85 -3.59
C SER A 84 -2.88 -8.44 -2.25
N ARG A 85 -3.74 -7.41 -2.27
CA ARG A 85 -4.59 -7.07 -1.11
C ARG A 85 -5.44 -8.26 -0.68
N ASP A 86 -6.01 -8.99 -1.63
CA ASP A 86 -6.90 -10.10 -1.35
C ASP A 86 -6.15 -11.26 -0.70
N SER A 87 -4.96 -11.63 -1.20
CA SER A 87 -4.14 -12.67 -0.56
C SER A 87 -3.77 -12.30 0.88
N LEU A 88 -3.43 -11.02 1.11
CA LEU A 88 -3.01 -10.54 2.43
C LEU A 88 -4.17 -10.54 3.42
N THR A 89 -5.31 -10.00 3.01
CA THR A 89 -6.52 -9.94 3.85
C THR A 89 -7.05 -11.33 4.15
N THR A 90 -7.11 -12.23 3.16
CA THR A 90 -7.50 -13.63 3.36
C THR A 90 -6.59 -14.33 4.36
N ALA A 91 -5.26 -14.22 4.21
CA ALA A 91 -4.31 -14.87 5.11
C ALA A 91 -4.49 -14.39 6.57
N LEU A 92 -4.66 -13.08 6.78
CA LEU A 92 -4.80 -12.50 8.12
C LEU A 92 -6.18 -12.74 8.75
N VAL A 93 -7.25 -12.84 7.96
CA VAL A 93 -8.57 -13.28 8.44
C VAL A 93 -8.54 -14.75 8.86
N ASN A 94 -7.88 -15.60 8.07
CA ASN A 94 -7.72 -17.02 8.41
C ASN A 94 -6.92 -17.20 9.70
N LEU A 95 -5.81 -16.49 9.86
CA LEU A 95 -5.05 -16.46 11.11
C LEU A 95 -5.91 -16.04 12.31
N HIS A 96 -6.73 -14.99 12.17
CA HIS A 96 -7.61 -14.57 13.25
C HIS A 96 -8.67 -15.64 13.57
N ASN A 97 -9.17 -16.35 12.55
CA ASN A 97 -10.09 -17.47 12.73
C ASN A 97 -9.44 -18.69 13.41
N GLU A 98 -8.16 -18.97 13.16
CA GLU A 98 -7.40 -19.99 13.90
C GLU A 98 -7.35 -19.65 15.41
N VAL A 99 -7.12 -18.38 15.74
CA VAL A 99 -7.17 -17.90 17.13
C VAL A 99 -8.59 -18.00 17.71
N ASN A 100 -9.62 -17.68 16.93
CA ASN A 100 -11.01 -17.83 17.35
C ASN A 100 -11.30 -19.31 17.70
N THR A 101 -10.95 -20.24 16.81
CA THR A 101 -11.12 -21.67 17.06
C THR A 101 -10.39 -22.13 18.34
N ARG A 102 -9.13 -21.73 18.52
CA ARG A 102 -8.33 -22.04 19.73
C ARG A 102 -8.94 -21.49 21.02
N THR A 103 -9.72 -20.41 20.93
CA THR A 103 -10.34 -19.73 22.08
C THR A 103 -11.85 -19.96 22.17
N ASN A 104 -12.37 -20.98 21.45
CA ASN A 104 -13.79 -21.34 21.40
C ASN A 104 -14.72 -20.20 20.94
N LYS A 105 -14.21 -19.31 20.09
CA LYS A 105 -14.99 -18.26 19.41
C LYS A 105 -15.38 -18.73 18.01
N PRO A 106 -16.54 -18.29 17.49
CA PRO A 106 -16.94 -18.64 16.13
C PRO A 106 -16.00 -18.03 15.10
N GLN A 107 -15.83 -18.73 13.98
CA GLN A 107 -15.14 -18.18 12.82
C GLN A 107 -16.01 -17.12 12.13
N VAL A 108 -15.35 -16.15 11.52
CA VAL A 108 -16.00 -15.04 10.80
C VAL A 108 -15.58 -15.08 9.34
N SER A 109 -16.54 -14.96 8.42
CA SER A 109 -16.23 -14.91 6.99
C SER A 109 -15.48 -13.64 6.62
N ILE A 110 -14.66 -13.73 5.57
CA ILE A 110 -13.93 -12.56 5.04
C ILE A 110 -14.87 -11.42 4.67
N ASP A 111 -16.06 -11.71 4.14
CA ASP A 111 -17.04 -10.69 3.77
C ASP A 111 -17.59 -9.94 4.99
N THR A 112 -17.85 -10.65 6.09
CA THR A 112 -18.26 -10.04 7.36
C THR A 112 -17.16 -9.15 7.92
N VAL A 113 -15.89 -9.60 7.89
CA VAL A 113 -14.76 -8.77 8.31
C VAL A 113 -14.62 -7.56 7.37
N ARG A 114 -14.73 -7.75 6.05
CA ARG A 114 -14.64 -6.69 5.05
C ARG A 114 -15.70 -5.62 5.29
N ALA A 115 -16.94 -6.00 5.57
CA ALA A 115 -18.03 -5.06 5.86
C ALA A 115 -17.74 -4.15 7.08
N LYS A 116 -16.96 -4.64 8.05
CA LYS A 116 -16.53 -3.84 9.22
C LYS A 116 -15.52 -2.74 8.84
N TYR A 117 -14.58 -3.02 7.95
CA TYR A 117 -13.48 -2.08 7.62
C TYR A 117 -13.71 -1.28 6.35
N ILE A 118 -14.56 -1.77 5.44
CA ILE A 118 -14.94 -1.09 4.20
C ILE A 118 -16.36 -0.56 4.37
N THR A 119 -16.50 0.52 5.13
CA THR A 119 -17.71 1.36 5.06
C THR A 119 -17.66 2.14 3.75
N ALA A 120 -18.77 2.21 3.01
CA ALA A 120 -18.85 2.78 1.67
C ALA A 120 -17.99 4.04 1.46
N SER A 121 -16.92 3.88 0.67
CA SER A 121 -16.19 4.90 -0.06
C SER A 121 -15.61 6.07 0.75
N THR A 122 -14.38 5.91 1.25
CA THR A 122 -13.43 7.02 1.15
C THR A 122 -13.15 7.22 -0.34
N LYS A 123 -13.91 8.12 -0.98
CA LYS A 123 -13.41 8.87 -2.12
C LYS A 123 -12.01 9.31 -1.71
N CYS A 124 -10.98 8.80 -2.39
CA CYS A 124 -9.72 9.51 -2.38
C CYS A 124 -10.05 10.93 -2.85
N PRO A 125 -9.66 12.00 -2.14
CA PRO A 125 -9.63 13.33 -2.74
C PRO A 125 -8.48 13.33 -3.77
N GLY A 126 -8.76 12.68 -4.89
CA GLY A 126 -7.97 12.64 -6.11
C GLY A 126 -8.95 12.94 -7.24
N ASN A 127 -9.04 14.23 -7.58
CA ASN A 127 -9.90 14.83 -8.59
C ASN A 127 -11.42 14.81 -8.35
N ALA A 128 -11.88 15.68 -7.47
CA ALA A 128 -13.13 16.39 -7.71
C ALA A 128 -12.83 17.66 -8.53
N THR A 129 -12.56 17.52 -9.82
CA THR A 129 -12.60 18.65 -10.76
C THR A 129 -13.41 18.28 -11.98
N THR A 130 -14.74 18.27 -11.81
CA THR A 130 -15.67 18.68 -12.86
C THR A 130 -16.97 19.14 -12.20
N SER A 131 -17.12 20.46 -12.03
CA SER A 131 -18.33 21.19 -12.39
C SER A 131 -18.07 22.70 -12.39
N SER A 132 -17.84 23.20 -13.61
CA SER A 132 -18.08 24.55 -14.13
C SER A 132 -17.94 25.76 -13.20
N LEU A 133 -16.77 26.38 -13.25
CA LEU A 133 -16.66 27.82 -13.53
C LEU A 133 -15.51 27.95 -14.53
N GLY A 134 -15.84 28.27 -15.78
CA GLY A 134 -14.87 28.38 -16.85
C GLY A 134 -13.93 29.55 -16.61
N LEU A 135 -12.62 29.29 -16.62
CA LEU A 135 -11.65 30.14 -17.28
C LEU A 135 -10.67 29.24 -18.05
N SER A 136 -10.50 29.62 -19.30
CA SER A 136 -9.84 28.93 -20.39
C SER A 136 -8.36 28.61 -20.15
N GLY A 137 -7.93 27.46 -20.69
CA GLY A 137 -6.73 27.42 -21.52
C GLY A 137 -5.46 26.86 -20.90
N GLU A 138 -5.19 25.57 -21.12
CA GLU A 138 -3.81 25.10 -21.27
C GLU A 138 -3.73 23.83 -22.14
N ASN A 139 -4.08 23.97 -23.42
CA ASN A 139 -3.78 22.95 -24.44
C ASN A 139 -3.32 23.55 -25.78
N SER A 140 -2.95 24.83 -25.81
CA SER A 140 -2.45 25.51 -27.01
C SER A 140 -0.93 25.35 -27.21
N ASN A 141 -0.19 24.99 -26.16
CA ASN A 141 1.27 25.14 -26.16
C ASN A 141 2.02 23.97 -26.83
N ARG A 142 1.52 22.74 -26.79
CA ARG A 142 2.23 21.61 -27.42
C ARG A 142 2.26 21.67 -28.95
N ASN A 143 1.13 22.00 -29.57
CA ASN A 143 1.05 22.08 -31.03
C ASN A 143 1.79 23.31 -31.58
N ILE A 144 1.75 24.44 -30.85
CA ILE A 144 2.54 25.64 -31.20
C ILE A 144 4.04 25.38 -31.07
N ILE A 145 4.50 24.74 -29.98
CA ILE A 145 5.91 24.40 -29.81
C ILE A 145 6.40 23.47 -30.93
N ILE A 146 5.59 22.46 -31.31
CA ILE A 146 5.94 21.56 -32.43
C ILE A 146 6.01 22.34 -33.76
N LEU A 147 5.07 23.23 -34.05
CA LEU A 147 5.09 24.04 -35.28
C LEU A 147 6.28 25.03 -35.34
N ILE A 148 6.62 25.67 -34.22
CA ILE A 148 7.79 26.57 -34.18
C ILE A 148 9.07 25.76 -34.40
N SER A 149 9.19 24.59 -33.79
CA SER A 149 10.38 23.73 -33.95
C SER A 149 10.58 23.29 -35.41
N SER A 150 9.52 22.98 -36.15
CA SER A 150 9.65 22.53 -37.55
C SER A 150 10.05 23.67 -38.50
N VAL A 151 9.56 24.89 -38.29
CA VAL A 151 9.91 26.06 -39.11
C VAL A 151 11.37 26.49 -38.92
N VAL A 152 11.87 26.45 -37.68
CA VAL A 152 13.28 26.78 -37.38
C VAL A 152 14.22 25.75 -38.03
N VAL A 153 13.89 24.47 -37.96
CA VAL A 153 14.70 23.41 -38.60
C VAL A 153 14.71 23.59 -40.13
N ALA A 154 13.57 23.87 -40.75
CA ALA A 154 13.48 24.06 -42.20
C ALA A 154 14.29 25.28 -42.70
N SER A 155 14.28 26.38 -41.95
CA SER A 155 15.00 27.61 -42.32
C SER A 155 16.52 27.46 -42.20
N VAL A 156 17.01 26.74 -41.19
CA VAL A 156 18.45 26.39 -41.06
C VAL A 156 18.90 25.50 -42.23
N ILE A 157 18.11 24.50 -42.61
CA ILE A 157 18.42 23.62 -43.75
C ILE A 157 18.46 24.43 -45.05
N ALA A 158 17.48 25.31 -45.28
CA ALA A 158 17.44 26.14 -46.48
C ALA A 158 18.66 27.07 -46.59
N ALA A 159 19.03 27.74 -45.50
CA ALA A 159 20.21 28.60 -45.46
C ALA A 159 21.50 27.79 -45.71
N GLY A 160 21.61 26.60 -45.13
CA GLY A 160 22.73 25.67 -45.38
C GLY A 160 22.83 25.25 -46.85
N VAL A 161 21.72 24.91 -47.48
CA VAL A 161 21.69 24.51 -48.91
C VAL A 161 22.06 25.70 -49.83
N VAL A 162 21.56 26.90 -49.54
CA VAL A 162 21.90 28.11 -50.31
C VAL A 162 23.37 28.47 -50.15
N GLY A 163 23.89 28.44 -48.92
CA GLY A 163 25.30 28.65 -48.63
C GLY A 163 26.20 27.65 -49.34
N TYR A 164 25.85 26.36 -49.28
CA TYR A 164 26.59 25.29 -49.97
C TYR A 164 26.58 25.45 -51.49
N ARG A 165 25.45 25.84 -52.08
CA ARG A 165 25.34 26.13 -53.53
C ARG A 165 26.18 27.34 -53.94
N LYS A 166 26.27 28.37 -53.11
CA LYS A 166 27.10 29.56 -53.36
C LYS A 166 28.59 29.23 -53.25
N TYR A 167 28.98 28.45 -52.23
CA TYR A 167 30.33 27.93 -52.05
C TYR A 167 30.78 27.10 -53.26
N LYS A 168 29.97 26.15 -53.73
CA LYS A 168 30.31 25.29 -54.89
C LYS A 168 30.43 26.05 -56.22
N LYS A 169 29.82 27.24 -56.34
CA LYS A 169 29.89 28.09 -57.54
C LYS A 169 31.02 29.12 -57.51
N SER A 170 31.72 29.26 -56.37
CA SER A 170 32.93 30.11 -56.22
C SER A 170 34.17 29.25 -56.39
#